data_AF-A0A3M2D4S3-F1
#
_entry.id   AF-A0A3M2D4S3-F1
#
_cell.length_a   1.000
_cell.length_b   1.000
_cell.length_c   1.000
_cell.angle_alpha   90.00
_cell.angle_beta   90.00
_cell.angle_gamma   90.00
#
_symmetry.space_group_name_H-M   'P 1'
#
loop_
_entity.id
_entity.type
_entity.pdbx_description
1 polymer ?
#
loop_
_entity_poly.entity_id
_entity_poly.type
_entity_poly.pdbx_seq_one_letter_code
_entity_poly.pdbx_strand_id
1 'polypeptide(L)'
;MGSRWAMMQNCGAWRMPWGDSMNAAGYKHVVLALIFLKYISDAFEEHRKRLEHESYADLEDPDEYRGQNVFWMPPKARWECLQKDWKFGVPPLRNANFAWGQHIIHHLAPTGYAGFVLANGSMSSNQSGEGEIRKNIIEADLVDCMVALPDKLFYSTQIPACLWFLARDKSGRPPTGRKEPLRDRRGEILFIDARRMGKMVDRIHRELTDEEIQRIARTYHAWRGEKEAGAYQNVPGFCKSTTLDEVRKHGYVLTPGRYVGAEVQQDDEPFEEKMARLVAELREQQAEAARLDEAIWKNLKALGYDA
;
A
#
# COMPACT_ATOMS: atom_id res chain seq x y z
N MET A 1 10.21 0.29 33.44
CA MET A 1 10.99 0.88 32.33
C MET A 1 10.17 0.73 31.07
N GLY A 2 9.32 1.73 30.82
CA GLY A 2 8.28 1.69 29.79
C GLY A 2 8.77 2.22 28.45
N SER A 3 8.56 1.43 27.42
CA SER A 3 9.01 1.63 26.04
C SER A 3 8.41 2.89 25.42
N ARG A 4 9.29 3.77 24.92
CA ARG A 4 8.99 4.96 24.12
C ARG A 4 8.42 4.55 22.76
N TRP A 5 7.11 4.41 22.67
CA TRP A 5 6.34 4.43 21.40
C TRP A 5 5.87 5.86 21.04
N ALA A 6 6.46 6.90 21.63
CA ALA A 6 6.04 8.29 21.49
C ALA A 6 6.77 9.10 20.40
N MET A 7 7.60 8.47 19.56
CA MET A 7 8.49 9.23 18.67
C MET A 7 7.83 9.73 17.37
N MET A 8 6.59 9.32 17.06
CA MET A 8 5.79 9.92 15.98
C MET A 8 4.75 10.96 16.45
N GLN A 9 4.63 11.22 17.76
CA GLN A 9 3.72 12.24 18.30
C GLN A 9 4.41 13.57 18.67
N ASN A 10 5.76 13.63 18.69
CA ASN A 10 6.50 14.81 19.18
C ASN A 10 7.31 15.58 18.13
N CYS A 11 7.29 15.19 16.85
CA CYS A 11 7.81 16.06 15.79
C CYS A 11 6.73 17.07 15.40
N GLY A 12 6.85 18.29 15.95
CA GLY A 12 5.89 19.40 15.85
C GLY A 12 5.57 19.93 14.44
N ALA A 13 5.92 19.20 13.39
CA ALA A 13 5.63 19.51 12.00
C ALA A 13 4.35 18.88 11.44
N TRP A 14 3.78 17.89 12.14
CA TRP A 14 2.53 17.24 11.74
C TRP A 14 1.40 17.62 12.69
N ARG A 15 1.11 18.91 12.86
CA ARG A 15 -0.12 19.33 13.55
C ARG A 15 -1.31 19.27 12.58
N MET A 16 -1.91 18.09 12.47
CA MET A 16 -3.30 17.98 12.00
C MET A 16 -4.24 18.19 13.21
N PRO A 17 -5.18 19.16 13.19
CA PRO A 17 -6.02 19.42 14.34
C PRO A 17 -7.21 18.43 14.40
N TRP A 18 -7.22 17.62 15.46
CA TRP A 18 -8.32 16.85 16.09
C TRP A 18 -8.76 15.48 15.54
N GLY A 19 -9.00 14.55 16.51
CA GLY A 19 -9.84 13.35 16.39
C GLY A 19 -9.14 12.04 16.76
N ASP A 20 -9.19 11.65 18.04
CA ASP A 20 -8.76 10.37 18.65
C ASP A 20 -7.65 9.58 17.92
N SER A 21 -6.40 9.79 18.31
CA SER A 21 -5.29 8.97 17.82
C SER A 21 -5.44 7.56 18.39
N MET A 22 -5.93 6.60 17.59
CA MET A 22 -5.79 5.19 17.93
C MET A 22 -4.29 4.87 18.01
N ASN A 23 -3.79 4.70 19.23
CA ASN A 23 -2.47 4.11 19.49
C ASN A 23 -2.39 2.73 18.79
N ALA A 24 -1.20 2.23 18.45
CA ALA A 24 -1.00 0.86 17.93
C ALA A 24 -1.71 -0.21 18.80
N ALA A 25 -1.88 0.06 20.10
CA ALA A 25 -2.69 -0.74 21.01
C ALA A 25 -4.21 -0.71 20.73
N GLY A 26 -4.77 0.36 20.16
CA GLY A 26 -6.14 0.40 19.67
C GLY A 26 -6.30 -0.30 18.32
N TYR A 27 -5.30 -0.22 17.45
CA TYR A 27 -5.29 -0.88 16.14
C TYR A 27 -5.42 -2.41 16.26
N LYS A 28 -4.71 -3.04 17.21
CA LYS A 28 -4.90 -4.47 17.49
C LYS A 28 -6.34 -4.82 17.88
N HIS A 29 -7.07 -3.95 18.57
CA HIS A 29 -8.44 -4.27 19.00
C HIS A 29 -9.41 -4.28 17.84
N VAL A 30 -9.27 -3.38 16.87
CA VAL A 30 -10.13 -3.36 15.67
C VAL A 30 -9.71 -4.45 14.69
N VAL A 31 -8.41 -4.70 14.52
CA VAL A 31 -7.91 -5.82 13.71
C VAL A 31 -8.32 -7.17 14.29
N LEU A 32 -8.17 -7.36 15.60
CA LEU A 32 -8.65 -8.56 16.27
C LEU A 32 -10.17 -8.67 16.19
N ALA A 33 -10.92 -7.57 16.33
CA ALA A 33 -12.38 -7.59 16.19
C ALA A 33 -12.82 -8.01 14.78
N LEU A 34 -12.16 -7.54 13.71
CA LEU A 34 -12.51 -7.95 12.35
C LEU A 34 -12.03 -9.36 12.01
N ILE A 35 -10.86 -9.78 12.49
CA ILE A 35 -10.39 -11.17 12.38
C ILE A 35 -11.36 -12.10 13.14
N PHE A 36 -11.78 -11.70 14.33
CA PHE A 36 -12.74 -12.43 15.14
C PHE A 36 -14.13 -12.47 14.48
N LEU A 37 -14.59 -11.36 13.92
CA LEU A 37 -15.85 -11.31 13.16
C LEU A 37 -15.78 -12.22 11.94
N LYS A 38 -14.64 -12.23 11.23
CA LYS A 38 -14.42 -13.14 10.10
C LYS A 38 -14.40 -14.60 10.54
N TYR A 39 -13.69 -14.91 11.62
CA TYR A 39 -13.63 -16.26 12.20
C TYR A 39 -15.02 -16.75 12.61
N ILE A 40 -15.78 -15.93 13.33
CA ILE A 40 -17.18 -16.23 13.68
C ILE A 40 -18.00 -16.45 12.42
N SER A 41 -17.82 -15.61 11.40
CA SER A 41 -18.56 -15.74 10.15
C SER A 41 -18.26 -17.03 9.40
N ASP A 42 -17.00 -17.45 9.35
CA ASP A 42 -16.61 -18.69 8.72
C ASP A 42 -17.14 -19.91 9.48
N ALA A 43 -17.00 -19.91 10.81
CA ALA A 43 -17.53 -20.98 11.65
C ALA A 43 -19.05 -21.09 11.55
N PHE A 44 -19.75 -19.94 11.47
CA PHE A 44 -21.19 -19.89 11.25
C PHE A 44 -21.59 -20.46 9.89
N GLU A 45 -20.93 -20.06 8.80
CA GLU A 45 -21.22 -20.54 7.44
C GLU A 45 -20.90 -22.03 7.27
N GLU A 46 -19.81 -22.51 7.86
CA GLU A 46 -19.43 -23.93 7.82
C GLU A 46 -20.46 -24.80 8.56
N HIS A 47 -20.89 -24.38 9.75
CA HIS A 47 -21.91 -25.11 10.49
C HIS A 47 -23.28 -25.04 9.82
N ARG A 48 -23.65 -23.89 9.24
CA ARG A 48 -24.88 -23.76 8.44
C ARG A 48 -24.90 -24.73 7.26
N LYS A 49 -23.78 -24.86 6.52
CA LYS A 49 -23.64 -25.85 5.43
C LYS A 49 -23.76 -27.29 5.92
N ARG A 50 -23.30 -27.59 7.14
CA ARG A 50 -23.49 -28.90 7.74
C ARG A 50 -24.98 -29.18 8.02
N LEU A 51 -25.66 -28.23 8.66
CA LEU A 51 -27.08 -28.32 8.96
C LEU A 51 -27.95 -28.43 7.69
N GLU A 52 -27.53 -27.84 6.56
CA GLU A 52 -28.23 -27.99 5.26
C GLU A 52 -28.36 -29.44 4.79
N HIS A 53 -27.49 -30.34 5.28
CA HIS A 53 -27.51 -31.76 4.94
C HIS A 53 -28.23 -32.62 5.99
N GLU A 54 -28.78 -32.01 7.05
CA GLU A 54 -29.51 -32.70 8.11
C GLU A 54 -31.03 -32.56 7.88
N SER A 55 -31.75 -33.68 7.93
CA SER A 55 -33.14 -33.76 7.45
C SER A 55 -34.16 -33.01 8.31
N TYR A 56 -33.78 -32.63 9.53
CA TYR A 56 -34.64 -32.01 10.53
C TYR A 56 -34.03 -30.75 11.16
N ALA A 57 -32.87 -30.29 10.68
CA ALA A 57 -32.23 -29.11 11.23
C ALA A 57 -32.94 -27.84 10.77
N ASP A 58 -33.15 -26.90 11.69
CA ASP A 58 -33.60 -25.55 11.37
C ASP A 58 -32.40 -24.60 11.25
N LEU A 59 -32.09 -24.19 10.02
CA LEU A 59 -30.99 -23.28 9.70
C LEU A 59 -31.14 -21.89 10.32
N GLU A 60 -32.34 -21.55 10.79
CA GLU A 60 -32.64 -20.25 11.38
C GLU A 60 -32.89 -20.31 12.90
N ASP A 61 -32.69 -21.49 13.52
CA ASP A 61 -32.74 -21.65 14.97
C ASP A 61 -31.35 -21.38 15.60
N PRO A 62 -31.19 -20.34 16.43
CA PRO A 62 -29.93 -20.07 17.13
C PRO A 62 -29.41 -21.22 18.02
N ASP A 63 -30.28 -22.10 18.51
CA ASP A 63 -29.90 -23.17 19.43
C ASP A 63 -29.12 -24.30 18.73
N GLU A 64 -29.37 -24.54 17.43
CA GLU A 64 -28.61 -25.46 16.57
C GLU A 64 -27.13 -25.08 16.47
N TYR A 65 -26.82 -23.79 16.63
CA TYR A 65 -25.47 -23.24 16.56
C TYR A 65 -24.80 -23.22 17.93
N ARG A 66 -25.54 -22.77 18.96
CA ARG A 66 -25.05 -22.73 20.34
C ARG A 66 -24.67 -24.11 20.85
N GLY A 67 -25.42 -25.16 20.49
CA GLY A 67 -25.13 -26.54 20.88
C GLY A 67 -23.77 -27.05 20.41
N GLN A 68 -23.18 -26.42 19.39
CA GLN A 68 -21.88 -26.77 18.81
C GLN A 68 -20.80 -25.71 19.11
N ASN A 69 -21.07 -24.79 20.05
CA ASN A 69 -20.22 -23.64 20.36
C ASN A 69 -19.98 -22.70 19.15
N VAL A 70 -20.90 -22.68 18.19
CA VAL A 70 -20.87 -21.76 17.05
C VAL A 70 -21.74 -20.55 17.39
N PHE A 71 -21.20 -19.34 17.18
CA PHE A 71 -21.93 -18.13 17.47
C PHE A 71 -23.01 -17.91 16.41
N TRP A 72 -24.29 -17.84 16.83
CA TRP A 72 -25.40 -17.51 15.93
C TRP A 72 -25.25 -16.10 15.38
N MET A 73 -25.24 -15.97 14.05
CA MET A 73 -25.15 -14.67 13.38
C MET A 73 -26.53 -14.17 12.94
N PRO A 74 -27.01 -13.04 13.50
CA PRO A 74 -28.24 -12.41 13.04
C PRO A 74 -28.16 -12.10 11.53
N PRO A 75 -29.25 -12.20 10.75
CA PRO A 75 -29.25 -11.99 9.31
C PRO A 75 -28.52 -10.72 8.85
N LYS A 76 -28.68 -9.60 9.57
CA LYS A 76 -28.04 -8.32 9.25
C LYS A 76 -26.51 -8.30 9.45
N ALA A 77 -25.97 -9.17 10.30
CA ALA A 77 -24.55 -9.26 10.58
C ALA A 77 -23.83 -10.33 9.74
N ARG A 78 -24.57 -11.11 8.94
CA ARG A 78 -24.01 -12.15 8.07
C ARG A 78 -23.12 -11.52 7.01
N TRP A 79 -22.09 -12.25 6.60
CA TRP A 79 -21.11 -11.80 5.62
C TRP A 79 -21.76 -11.38 4.29
N GLU A 80 -22.80 -12.08 3.85
CA GLU A 80 -23.60 -11.76 2.65
C GLU A 80 -24.24 -10.36 2.72
N CYS A 81 -24.62 -9.90 3.93
CA CYS A 81 -25.17 -8.56 4.15
C CYS A 81 -24.06 -7.52 4.24
N LEU A 82 -22.95 -7.84 4.91
CA LEU A 82 -21.76 -6.98 4.95
C LEU A 82 -21.15 -6.79 3.54
N GLN A 83 -21.29 -7.79 2.67
CA GLN A 83 -20.85 -7.72 1.28
C GLN A 83 -21.59 -6.68 0.45
N LYS A 84 -22.87 -6.43 0.75
CA LYS A 84 -23.71 -5.45 0.03
C LYS A 84 -23.28 -4.00 0.28
N ASP A 85 -22.51 -3.76 1.34
CA ASP A 85 -22.07 -2.41 1.73
C ASP A 85 -20.73 -1.99 1.07
N TRP A 86 -20.07 -2.89 0.32
CA TRP A 86 -18.81 -2.57 -0.37
C TRP A 86 -19.05 -1.76 -1.64
N LYS A 87 -18.92 -0.44 -1.54
CA LYS A 87 -19.14 0.48 -2.67
C LYS A 87 -18.20 0.31 -3.86
N PHE A 88 -16.96 -0.13 -3.62
CA PHE A 88 -15.92 -0.18 -4.65
C PHE A 88 -15.59 -1.60 -5.09
N GLY A 89 -16.28 -2.61 -4.55
CA GLY A 89 -16.09 -4.03 -4.86
C GLY A 89 -15.71 -4.85 -3.64
N VAL A 90 -15.97 -6.16 -3.69
CA VAL A 90 -15.79 -7.07 -2.55
C VAL A 90 -14.29 -7.37 -2.36
N PRO A 91 -13.69 -7.02 -1.21
CA PRO A 91 -12.30 -7.37 -0.91
C PRO A 91 -12.07 -8.88 -0.89
N PRO A 92 -10.90 -9.37 -1.33
CA PRO A 92 -10.60 -10.79 -1.31
C PRO A 92 -10.48 -11.34 0.11
N LEU A 93 -10.99 -12.55 0.34
CA LEU A 93 -11.05 -13.20 1.66
C LEU A 93 -9.68 -13.31 2.36
N ARG A 94 -8.60 -13.46 1.60
CA ARG A 94 -7.23 -13.64 2.12
C ARG A 94 -6.43 -12.33 2.22
N ASN A 95 -6.99 -11.19 1.77
CA ASN A 95 -6.31 -9.90 1.86
C ASN A 95 -7.29 -8.78 2.24
N ALA A 96 -7.18 -8.31 3.48
CA ALA A 96 -8.05 -7.30 4.04
C ALA A 96 -7.66 -5.85 3.67
N ASN A 97 -6.60 -5.61 2.88
CA ASN A 97 -6.10 -4.26 2.57
C ASN A 97 -7.22 -3.33 2.06
N PHE A 98 -8.00 -3.79 1.08
CA PHE A 98 -9.10 -3.00 0.52
C PHE A 98 -10.36 -3.01 1.38
N ALA A 99 -10.53 -3.99 2.27
CA ALA A 99 -11.60 -3.93 3.28
C ALA A 99 -11.36 -2.75 4.22
N TRP A 100 -10.12 -2.58 4.71
CA TRP A 100 -9.73 -1.44 5.53
C TRP A 100 -9.84 -0.12 4.78
N GLY A 101 -9.35 -0.05 3.54
CA GLY A 101 -9.47 1.15 2.73
C GLY A 101 -10.92 1.61 2.56
N GLN A 102 -11.82 0.67 2.24
CA GLN A 102 -13.25 0.99 2.09
C GLN A 102 -13.92 1.36 3.41
N HIS A 103 -13.57 0.70 4.52
CA HIS A 103 -14.08 1.06 5.85
C HIS A 103 -13.67 2.48 6.25
N ILE A 104 -12.41 2.87 6.01
CA ILE A 104 -11.92 4.23 6.26
C ILE A 104 -12.68 5.24 5.38
N ILE A 105 -12.89 4.93 4.09
CA ILE A 105 -13.65 5.79 3.17
C ILE A 105 -15.09 6.00 3.65
N HIS A 106 -15.72 4.96 4.20
CA HIS A 106 -17.09 5.02 4.70
C HIS A 106 -17.24 6.00 5.87
N HIS A 107 -16.30 5.99 6.82
CA HIS A 107 -16.33 6.85 8.00
C HIS A 107 -15.74 8.25 7.79
N LEU A 108 -15.18 8.52 6.62
CA LEU A 108 -14.59 9.82 6.33
C LEU A 108 -15.65 10.90 6.16
N ALA A 109 -15.46 12.03 6.86
CA ALA A 109 -16.30 13.21 6.70
C ALA A 109 -16.27 13.74 5.24
N PRO A 110 -17.30 14.48 4.78
CA PRO A 110 -17.37 14.97 3.40
C PRO A 110 -16.16 15.80 2.93
N THR A 111 -15.52 16.55 3.83
CA THR A 111 -14.28 17.30 3.56
C THR A 111 -13.08 16.71 4.31
N GLY A 112 -13.20 15.46 4.76
CA GLY A 112 -12.20 14.77 5.56
C GLY A 112 -11.06 14.20 4.74
N TYR A 113 -9.96 13.94 5.45
CA TYR A 113 -8.75 13.33 4.93
C TYR A 113 -8.38 12.13 5.80
N ALA A 114 -7.79 11.10 5.20
CA ALA A 114 -7.21 9.97 5.92
C ALA A 114 -5.83 9.62 5.36
N GLY A 115 -4.96 9.14 6.22
CA GLY A 115 -3.68 8.53 5.86
C GLY A 115 -3.58 7.17 6.52
N PHE A 116 -3.24 6.13 5.76
CA PHE A 116 -3.04 4.79 6.32
C PHE A 116 -1.93 4.01 5.60
N VAL A 117 -1.37 3.03 6.29
CA VAL A 117 -0.26 2.20 5.82
C VAL A 117 -0.81 0.92 5.22
N LEU A 118 -0.38 0.54 4.02
CA LEU A 118 -0.66 -0.76 3.41
C LEU A 118 0.63 -1.40 2.87
N ALA A 119 0.58 -2.71 2.63
CA ALA A 119 1.63 -3.40 1.89
C ALA A 119 1.68 -2.90 0.43
N ASN A 120 2.88 -2.91 -0.17
CA ASN A 120 3.09 -2.42 -1.53
C ASN A 120 2.26 -3.12 -2.61
N GLY A 121 1.82 -4.37 -2.36
CA GLY A 121 0.89 -5.09 -3.23
C GLY A 121 -0.40 -4.30 -3.51
N SER A 122 -0.88 -3.49 -2.56
CA SER A 122 -2.08 -2.66 -2.74
C SER A 122 -1.99 -1.70 -3.94
N MET A 123 -0.78 -1.23 -4.29
CA MET A 123 -0.57 -0.27 -5.38
C MET A 123 -0.66 -0.88 -6.78
N SER A 124 -0.50 -2.21 -6.92
CA SER A 124 -0.27 -2.82 -8.24
C SER A 124 -0.92 -4.18 -8.45
N SER A 125 -1.27 -4.89 -7.37
CA SER A 125 -1.87 -6.22 -7.46
C SER A 125 -3.20 -6.18 -8.21
N ASN A 126 -3.37 -7.11 -9.13
CA ASN A 126 -4.64 -7.41 -9.80
C ASN A 126 -5.19 -8.78 -9.37
N GLN A 127 -4.59 -9.41 -8.37
CA GLN A 127 -5.06 -10.69 -7.86
C GLN A 127 -6.43 -10.52 -7.23
N SER A 128 -7.31 -11.50 -7.45
CA SER A 128 -8.58 -11.62 -6.73
C SER A 128 -9.45 -10.34 -6.76
N GLY A 129 -9.45 -9.60 -7.88
CA GLY A 129 -10.30 -8.41 -8.07
C GLY A 129 -9.79 -7.11 -7.45
N GLU A 130 -8.61 -7.11 -6.80
CA GLU A 130 -8.02 -5.92 -6.18
C GLU A 130 -7.80 -4.75 -7.16
N GLY A 131 -7.51 -5.07 -8.43
CA GLY A 131 -7.35 -4.08 -9.49
C GLY A 131 -8.62 -3.28 -9.76
N GLU A 132 -9.79 -3.95 -9.76
CA GLU A 132 -11.08 -3.27 -9.97
C GLU A 132 -11.45 -2.41 -8.77
N ILE A 133 -11.20 -2.87 -7.53
CA ILE A 133 -11.44 -2.06 -6.34
C ILE A 133 -10.60 -0.79 -6.37
N ARG A 134 -9.31 -0.92 -6.67
CA ARG A 134 -8.39 0.21 -6.80
C ARG A 134 -8.84 1.17 -7.90
N LYS A 135 -9.20 0.65 -9.07
CA LYS A 135 -9.74 1.45 -10.18
C LYS A 135 -10.97 2.24 -9.73
N ASN A 136 -11.94 1.61 -9.08
CA ASN A 136 -13.16 2.27 -8.62
C ASN A 136 -12.88 3.38 -7.60
N ILE A 137 -11.91 3.19 -6.69
CA ILE A 137 -11.50 4.22 -5.73
C ILE A 137 -10.80 5.40 -6.43
N ILE A 138 -9.97 5.12 -7.43
CA ILE A 138 -9.26 6.13 -8.23
C ILE A 138 -10.25 6.93 -9.09
N GLU A 139 -11.19 6.27 -9.75
CA GLU A 139 -12.22 6.91 -10.58
C GLU A 139 -13.20 7.76 -9.76
N ALA A 140 -13.39 7.42 -8.48
CA ALA A 140 -14.12 8.25 -7.53
C ALA A 140 -13.33 9.48 -7.04
N ASP A 141 -12.12 9.70 -7.57
CA ASP A 141 -11.21 10.80 -7.24
C ASP A 141 -10.87 10.91 -5.73
N LEU A 142 -10.82 9.77 -5.04
CA LEU A 142 -10.60 9.73 -3.59
C LEU A 142 -9.12 9.71 -3.19
N VAL A 143 -8.24 9.21 -4.05
CA VAL A 143 -6.80 9.05 -3.76
C VAL A 143 -6.08 10.38 -3.93
N ASP A 144 -5.60 11.00 -2.85
CA ASP A 144 -4.94 12.32 -2.87
C ASP A 144 -3.43 12.19 -3.10
N CYS A 145 -2.77 11.30 -2.36
CA CYS A 145 -1.32 11.11 -2.45
C CYS A 145 -0.91 9.67 -2.14
N MET A 146 0.11 9.20 -2.86
CA MET A 146 0.71 7.89 -2.72
C MET A 146 2.19 8.03 -2.39
N VAL A 147 2.62 7.44 -1.26
CA VAL A 147 4.03 7.46 -0.84
C VAL A 147 4.55 6.03 -0.77
N ALA A 148 5.60 5.72 -1.54
CA ALA A 148 6.33 4.46 -1.39
C ALA A 148 7.44 4.63 -0.35
N LEU A 149 7.36 3.86 0.73
CA LEU A 149 8.34 3.89 1.80
C LEU A 149 9.51 2.94 1.50
N PRO A 150 10.69 3.17 2.11
CA PRO A 150 11.80 2.25 2.01
C PRO A 150 11.50 0.90 2.68
N ASP A 151 12.31 -0.09 2.34
CA ASP A 151 12.33 -1.38 3.00
C ASP A 151 12.90 -1.24 4.43
N LYS A 152 12.76 -2.31 5.22
CA LYS A 152 13.42 -2.43 6.54
C LYS A 152 13.02 -1.39 7.60
N LEU A 153 11.89 -0.71 7.41
CA LEU A 153 11.36 0.23 8.40
C LEU A 153 10.72 -0.47 9.62
N PHE A 154 10.26 -1.71 9.45
CA PHE A 154 9.55 -2.43 10.51
C PHE A 154 10.49 -3.42 11.20
N TYR A 155 10.46 -3.41 12.54
CA TYR A 155 11.26 -4.32 13.36
C TYR A 155 10.91 -5.80 13.16
N SER A 156 9.69 -6.10 12.73
CA SER A 156 9.18 -7.47 12.57
C SER A 156 9.26 -8.00 11.13
N THR A 157 9.39 -7.13 10.13
CA THR A 157 9.39 -7.54 8.72
C THR A 157 10.20 -6.60 7.86
N GLN A 158 10.88 -7.18 6.87
CA GLN A 158 11.68 -6.44 5.90
C GLN A 158 10.83 -5.94 4.71
N ILE A 159 9.54 -6.30 4.67
CA ILE A 159 8.64 -5.96 3.58
C ILE A 159 8.40 -4.44 3.55
N PRO A 160 8.64 -3.78 2.40
CA PRO A 160 8.34 -2.36 2.26
C PRO A 160 6.83 -2.10 2.24
N ALA A 161 6.46 -0.92 2.76
CA ALA A 161 5.07 -0.46 2.80
C ALA A 161 4.86 0.81 1.99
N CYS A 162 3.59 1.18 1.83
CA CYS A 162 3.17 2.41 1.20
C CYS A 162 2.17 3.14 2.07
N LEU A 163 2.14 4.47 1.96
CA LEU A 163 1.12 5.31 2.56
C LEU A 163 0.11 5.69 1.49
N TRP A 164 -1.15 5.47 1.82
CA TRP A 164 -2.30 5.95 1.09
C TRP A 164 -2.85 7.18 1.79
N PHE A 165 -2.94 8.30 1.08
CA PHE A 165 -3.68 9.46 1.53
C PHE A 165 -4.95 9.60 0.70
N LEU A 166 -6.08 9.73 1.39
CA LEU A 166 -7.39 9.91 0.79
C LEU A 166 -7.97 11.27 1.15
N ALA A 167 -8.75 11.82 0.22
CA ALA A 167 -9.51 13.05 0.38
C ALA A 167 -10.92 12.84 -0.17
N ARG A 168 -11.96 13.15 0.62
CA ARG A 168 -13.36 13.10 0.13
C ARG A 168 -13.73 14.30 -0.74
N ASP A 169 -12.98 15.40 -0.59
CA ASP A 169 -13.14 16.62 -1.37
C ASP A 169 -11.75 17.21 -1.68
N LYS A 170 -11.47 17.34 -2.97
CA LYS A 170 -10.22 17.89 -3.52
C LYS A 170 -10.41 19.28 -4.14
N SER A 171 -11.61 19.86 -4.06
CA SER A 171 -11.95 21.15 -4.69
C SER A 171 -11.22 22.36 -4.11
N GLY A 172 -10.46 22.18 -3.03
CA GLY A 172 -9.85 23.28 -2.29
C GLY A 172 -10.71 23.81 -1.14
N ARG A 173 -11.93 23.27 -0.96
CA ARG A 173 -12.76 23.58 0.21
C ARG A 173 -12.00 23.25 1.49
N PRO A 174 -11.95 24.17 2.47
CA PRO A 174 -11.29 23.89 3.73
C PRO A 174 -11.99 22.73 4.46
N PRO A 175 -11.23 21.78 5.04
CA PRO A 175 -11.81 20.79 5.94
C PRO A 175 -12.49 21.46 7.12
N THR A 176 -13.47 20.77 7.70
CA THR A 176 -14.17 21.21 8.90
C THR A 176 -13.17 21.62 9.98
N GLY A 177 -13.19 22.90 10.40
CA GLY A 177 -12.28 23.45 11.41
C GLY A 177 -11.05 24.20 10.87
N ARG A 178 -10.80 24.22 9.54
CA ARG A 178 -9.83 25.14 8.92
C ARG A 178 -10.56 26.27 8.19
N LYS A 179 -9.94 27.46 8.17
CA LYS A 179 -10.48 28.65 7.48
C LYS A 179 -9.89 28.86 6.09
N GLU A 180 -8.63 28.48 5.92
CA GLU A 180 -7.89 28.75 4.68
C GLU A 180 -8.22 27.71 3.60
N PRO A 181 -8.58 28.16 2.38
CA PRO A 181 -8.79 27.25 1.26
C PRO A 181 -7.47 26.63 0.81
N LEU A 182 -7.56 25.44 0.23
CA LEU A 182 -6.46 24.71 -0.39
C LEU A 182 -6.52 24.88 -1.90
N ARG A 183 -5.48 24.40 -2.59
CA ARG A 183 -5.49 24.27 -4.05
C ARG A 183 -6.53 23.24 -4.50
N ASP A 184 -7.26 23.56 -5.58
CA ASP A 184 -8.08 22.59 -6.31
C ASP A 184 -7.17 21.60 -7.04
N ARG A 185 -7.35 20.33 -6.71
CA ARG A 185 -6.53 19.21 -7.17
C ARG A 185 -7.38 18.02 -7.62
N ARG A 186 -8.63 18.29 -7.98
CA ARG A 186 -9.53 17.27 -8.54
C ARG A 186 -8.92 16.66 -9.80
N GLY A 187 -8.96 15.34 -9.90
CA GLY A 187 -8.35 14.60 -11.00
C GLY A 187 -6.82 14.60 -10.98
N GLU A 188 -6.17 15.07 -9.90
CA GLU A 188 -4.74 14.94 -9.69
C GLU A 188 -4.44 13.97 -8.54
N ILE A 189 -3.32 13.25 -8.67
CA ILE A 189 -2.74 12.39 -7.64
C ILE A 189 -1.26 12.75 -7.50
N LEU A 190 -0.80 12.95 -6.27
CA LEU A 190 0.62 13.13 -5.98
C LEU A 190 1.30 11.78 -5.75
N PHE A 191 2.40 11.55 -6.45
CA PHE A 191 3.28 10.41 -6.19
C PHE A 191 4.57 10.88 -5.54
N ILE A 192 4.96 10.23 -4.43
CA ILE A 192 6.23 10.45 -3.74
C ILE A 192 6.97 9.11 -3.61
N ASP A 193 8.21 9.06 -4.08
CA ASP A 193 9.08 7.90 -3.96
C ASP A 193 10.14 8.16 -2.88
N ALA A 194 9.93 7.56 -1.71
CA ALA A 194 10.87 7.62 -0.59
C ALA A 194 11.68 6.32 -0.45
N ARG A 195 11.62 5.38 -1.41
CA ARG A 195 12.25 4.05 -1.28
C ARG A 195 13.77 4.09 -1.06
N ARG A 196 14.41 5.16 -1.54
CA ARG A 196 15.86 5.39 -1.40
C ARG A 196 16.24 6.21 -0.16
N MET A 197 15.26 6.74 0.57
CA MET A 197 15.47 7.52 1.79
C MET A 197 15.73 6.60 2.99
N GLY A 198 16.26 7.18 4.05
CA GLY A 198 16.51 6.54 5.33
C GLY A 198 17.96 6.10 5.51
N LYS A 199 18.39 6.07 6.77
CA LYS A 199 19.71 5.61 7.18
C LYS A 199 19.59 4.22 7.82
N MET A 200 20.51 3.34 7.49
CA MET A 200 20.63 2.07 8.19
C MET A 200 21.11 2.34 9.61
N VAL A 201 20.28 2.02 10.60
CA VAL A 201 20.64 2.17 12.03
C VAL A 201 21.34 0.91 12.55
N ASP A 202 21.05 -0.24 11.94
CA ASP A 202 21.79 -1.48 12.09
C ASP A 202 21.85 -2.24 10.75
N ARG A 203 22.24 -3.52 10.73
CA ARG A 203 22.36 -4.31 9.49
C ARG A 203 21.02 -4.62 8.81
N ILE A 204 19.92 -4.56 9.56
CA ILE A 204 18.60 -5.06 9.16
C ILE A 204 17.47 -4.02 9.31
N HIS A 205 17.72 -2.87 9.93
CA HIS A 205 16.73 -1.81 10.11
C HIS A 205 17.19 -0.49 9.51
N ARG A 206 16.22 0.18 8.91
CA ARG A 206 16.36 1.52 8.37
C ARG A 206 15.43 2.46 9.14
N GLU A 207 15.90 3.67 9.40
CA GLU A 207 15.09 4.74 9.95
C GLU A 207 15.11 5.95 9.03
N LEU A 208 13.94 6.57 8.85
CA LEU A 208 13.84 7.87 8.19
C LEU A 208 14.28 8.96 9.17
N THR A 209 15.15 9.86 8.73
CA THR A 209 15.53 11.00 9.56
C THR A 209 14.37 12.00 9.65
N ASP A 210 14.37 12.82 10.71
CA ASP A 210 13.38 13.90 10.84
C ASP A 210 13.41 14.83 9.62
N GLU A 211 14.58 15.11 9.07
CA GLU A 211 14.76 15.93 7.87
C GLU A 211 14.08 15.33 6.63
N GLU A 212 14.18 14.01 6.44
CA GLU A 212 13.53 13.29 5.35
C GLU A 212 12.01 13.28 5.51
N ILE A 213 11.54 13.04 6.75
CA ILE A 213 10.11 13.12 7.08
C ILE A 213 9.59 14.53 6.80
N GLN A 214 10.32 15.56 7.22
CA GLN A 214 9.98 16.96 6.93
C GLN A 214 9.95 17.26 5.44
N ARG A 215 10.89 16.71 4.67
CA ARG A 215 10.92 16.88 3.21
C ARG A 215 9.67 16.30 2.57
N ILE A 216 9.27 15.07 2.94
CA ILE A 216 8.05 14.43 2.44
C ILE A 216 6.81 15.25 2.85
N ALA A 217 6.72 15.65 4.12
CA ALA A 217 5.63 16.45 4.66
C ALA A 217 5.45 17.76 3.90
N ARG A 218 6.53 18.56 3.81
CA ARG A 218 6.52 19.85 3.13
C ARG A 218 6.15 19.72 1.67
N THR A 219 6.63 18.69 0.98
CA THR A 219 6.29 18.44 -0.42
C THR A 219 4.78 18.21 -0.60
N TYR A 220 4.17 17.42 0.27
CA TYR A 220 2.73 17.19 0.24
C TYR A 220 1.91 18.45 0.60
N HIS A 221 2.32 19.18 1.64
CA HIS A 221 1.67 20.43 2.04
C HIS A 221 1.79 21.53 0.97
N ALA A 222 2.96 21.65 0.32
CA ALA A 222 3.18 22.57 -0.79
C ALA A 222 2.29 22.22 -1.99
N TRP A 223 2.21 20.93 -2.35
CA TRP A 223 1.34 20.46 -3.43
C TRP A 223 -0.14 20.73 -3.16
N ARG A 224 -0.58 20.58 -1.91
CA ARG A 224 -1.93 20.93 -1.44
C ARG A 224 -2.21 22.44 -1.43
N GLY A 225 -1.19 23.28 -1.55
CA GLY A 225 -1.31 24.74 -1.54
C GLY A 225 -1.35 25.36 -0.13
N GLU A 226 -0.76 24.71 0.88
CA GLU A 226 -0.63 25.32 2.20
C GLU A 226 0.42 26.45 2.17
N LYS A 227 0.03 27.66 2.60
CA LYS A 227 0.85 28.89 2.50
C LYS A 227 2.23 28.77 3.15
N GLU A 228 2.32 28.01 4.24
CA GLU A 228 3.55 27.83 5.02
C GLU A 228 4.55 26.86 4.36
N ALA A 229 4.12 26.08 3.37
CA ALA A 229 4.93 25.01 2.78
C ALA A 229 5.71 25.41 1.51
N GLY A 230 5.46 26.61 0.97
CA GLY A 230 6.12 27.13 -0.23
C GLY A 230 5.53 26.62 -1.54
N ALA A 231 6.23 26.87 -2.65
CA ALA A 231 5.80 26.47 -3.99
C ALA A 231 6.14 25.01 -4.29
N TYR A 232 5.20 24.29 -4.89
CA TYR A 232 5.41 22.91 -5.34
C TYR A 232 6.11 22.83 -6.69
N GLN A 233 7.00 21.85 -6.85
CA GLN A 233 7.62 21.49 -8.13
C GLN A 233 7.79 19.98 -8.24
N ASN A 234 7.63 19.44 -9.45
CA ASN A 234 7.96 18.05 -9.74
C ASN A 234 9.48 17.85 -9.69
N VAL A 235 9.94 16.80 -9.00
CA VAL A 235 11.36 16.46 -8.87
C VAL A 235 11.57 15.04 -9.37
N PRO A 236 12.32 14.83 -10.47
CA PRO A 236 12.64 13.50 -10.98
C PRO A 236 13.21 12.59 -9.90
N GLY A 237 12.71 11.36 -9.81
CA GLY A 237 13.11 10.37 -8.81
C GLY A 237 12.57 10.58 -7.40
N PHE A 238 11.87 11.71 -7.12
CA PHE A 238 11.32 11.99 -5.80
C PHE A 238 9.82 12.23 -5.79
N CYS A 239 9.30 13.19 -6.56
CA CYS A 239 7.87 13.50 -6.55
C CYS A 239 7.34 13.98 -7.90
N LYS A 240 6.11 13.58 -8.23
CA LYS A 240 5.41 14.05 -9.43
C LYS A 240 3.90 14.08 -9.19
N SER A 241 3.28 15.21 -9.51
CA SER A 241 1.83 15.32 -9.61
C SER A 241 1.39 14.86 -10.99
N THR A 242 0.42 13.94 -11.02
CA THR A 242 -0.02 13.26 -12.22
C THR A 242 -1.54 13.35 -12.34
N THR A 243 -2.05 13.43 -13.57
CA THR A 243 -3.49 13.47 -13.84
C THR A 243 -4.12 12.07 -13.81
N LEU A 244 -5.41 12.01 -13.53
CA LEU A 244 -6.20 10.79 -13.55
C LEU A 244 -6.10 10.06 -14.90
N ASP A 245 -6.04 10.79 -16.00
CA ASP A 245 -5.91 10.24 -17.36
C ASP A 245 -4.58 9.54 -17.59
N GLU A 246 -3.48 10.07 -17.03
CA GLU A 246 -2.18 9.40 -17.07
C GLU A 246 -2.21 8.11 -16.25
N VAL A 247 -2.86 8.11 -15.07
CA VAL A 247 -3.05 6.91 -14.24
C VAL A 247 -3.90 5.85 -14.95
N ARG A 248 -4.95 6.26 -15.68
CA ARG A 248 -5.76 5.37 -16.53
C ARG A 248 -4.91 4.68 -17.60
N LYS A 249 -4.04 5.42 -18.29
CA LYS A 249 -3.12 4.87 -19.30
C LYS A 249 -2.14 3.86 -18.73
N HIS A 250 -1.74 4.02 -17.46
CA HIS A 250 -0.87 3.09 -16.76
C HIS A 250 -1.61 1.91 -16.08
N GLY A 251 -2.89 1.71 -16.39
CA GLY A 251 -3.69 0.57 -15.90
C GLY A 251 -3.98 0.65 -14.41
N TYR A 252 -4.17 1.86 -13.87
CA TYR A 252 -4.50 2.10 -12.46
C TYR A 252 -3.45 1.60 -11.47
N VAL A 253 -2.20 1.44 -11.91
CA VAL A 253 -1.07 1.09 -11.02
C VAL A 253 -0.60 2.36 -10.32
N LEU A 254 -0.60 2.37 -9.00
CA LEU A 254 -0.27 3.52 -8.16
C LEU A 254 1.17 3.53 -7.64
N THR A 255 2.06 2.73 -8.22
CA THR A 255 3.46 2.68 -7.80
C THR A 255 4.19 3.97 -8.20
N PRO A 256 4.68 4.79 -7.24
CA PRO A 256 5.32 6.08 -7.54
C PRO A 256 6.44 6.00 -8.58
N GLY A 257 7.25 4.93 -8.54
CA GLY A 257 8.34 4.72 -9.49
C GLY A 257 7.95 4.70 -10.97
N ARG A 258 6.67 4.48 -11.31
CA ARG A 258 6.19 4.60 -12.71
C ARG A 258 6.01 6.05 -13.16
N TYR A 259 5.85 6.98 -12.22
CA TYR A 259 5.49 8.37 -12.48
C TYR A 259 6.66 9.31 -12.25
N VAL A 260 7.37 9.16 -11.13
CA VAL A 260 8.42 10.11 -10.72
C VAL A 260 9.65 10.08 -11.62
N GLY A 261 9.80 9.05 -12.46
CA GLY A 261 10.98 8.84 -13.29
C GLY A 261 12.21 8.42 -12.48
N ALA A 262 13.34 8.26 -13.15
CA ALA A 262 14.64 8.11 -12.48
C ALA A 262 15.31 9.48 -12.38
N GLU A 263 16.10 9.71 -11.33
CA GLU A 263 17.15 10.72 -11.40
C GLU A 263 18.03 10.36 -12.59
N VAL A 264 18.19 11.29 -13.53
CA VAL A 264 19.20 11.15 -14.57
C VAL A 264 20.53 11.19 -13.85
N GLN A 265 21.13 10.03 -13.60
CA GLN A 265 22.57 9.98 -13.38
C GLN A 265 23.16 10.54 -14.67
N GLN A 266 23.80 11.71 -14.57
CA GLN A 266 24.80 12.07 -15.57
C GLN A 266 25.88 10.99 -15.43
N ASP A 267 25.80 9.94 -16.24
CA ASP A 267 27.01 9.21 -16.57
C ASP A 267 27.95 10.23 -17.21
N ASP A 268 29.18 10.32 -16.68
CA ASP A 268 30.25 11.08 -17.34
C ASP A 268 30.60 10.48 -18.72
N GLU A 269 30.15 9.24 -18.98
CA GLU A 269 30.30 8.51 -20.24
C GLU A 269 29.04 8.66 -21.12
N PRO A 270 29.17 9.16 -22.37
CA PRO A 270 28.08 9.15 -23.34
C PRO A 270 27.47 7.75 -23.54
N PHE A 271 26.15 7.69 -23.72
CA PHE A 271 25.41 6.43 -23.86
C PHE A 271 26.02 5.47 -24.91
N GLU A 272 26.44 6.01 -26.05
CA GLU A 272 27.04 5.23 -27.14
C GLU A 272 28.37 4.56 -26.72
N GLU A 273 29.20 5.27 -25.94
CA GLU A 273 30.48 4.74 -25.45
C GLU A 273 30.23 3.65 -24.39
N LYS A 274 29.30 3.90 -23.46
CA LYS A 274 28.89 2.92 -22.45
C LYS A 274 28.31 1.66 -23.07
N MET A 275 27.46 1.79 -24.09
CA MET A 275 26.87 0.66 -24.79
C MET A 275 27.95 -0.14 -25.53
N ALA A 276 28.87 0.52 -26.22
CA ALA A 276 29.98 -0.14 -26.90
C ALA A 276 30.85 -0.94 -25.91
N ARG A 277 31.18 -0.36 -24.75
CA ARG A 277 31.94 -1.04 -23.69
C ARG A 277 31.19 -2.24 -23.12
N LEU A 278 29.91 -2.08 -22.76
CA LEU A 278 29.10 -3.17 -22.20
C LEU A 278 28.90 -4.32 -23.21
N VAL A 279 28.76 -4.02 -24.50
CA VAL A 279 28.69 -5.06 -25.55
C VAL A 279 30.02 -5.79 -25.70
N ALA A 280 31.15 -5.09 -25.57
CA ALA A 280 32.47 -5.73 -25.58
C ALA A 280 32.65 -6.67 -24.38
N GLU A 281 32.28 -6.21 -23.18
CA GLU A 281 32.33 -7.00 -21.94
C GLU A 281 31.40 -8.23 -22.03
N LEU A 282 30.20 -8.07 -22.59
CA LEU A 282 29.27 -9.18 -22.82
C LEU A 282 29.88 -10.24 -23.76
N ARG A 283 30.56 -9.82 -24.84
CA ARG A 283 31.23 -10.74 -25.76
C ARG A 283 32.37 -11.50 -25.10
N GLU A 284 33.16 -10.82 -24.27
CA GLU A 284 34.23 -11.46 -23.50
C GLU A 284 33.67 -12.52 -22.53
N GLN A 285 32.61 -12.17 -21.80
CA GLN A 285 31.94 -13.12 -20.89
C GLN A 285 31.32 -14.31 -21.63
N GLN A 286 30.76 -14.10 -22.83
CA GLN A 286 30.25 -15.19 -23.67
C GLN A 286 31.37 -16.13 -24.14
N ALA A 287 32.53 -15.59 -24.52
CA ALA A 287 33.68 -16.41 -24.90
C ALA A 287 34.21 -17.23 -23.73
N GLU A 288 34.28 -16.63 -22.54
CA GLU A 288 34.70 -17.32 -21.32
C GLU A 288 33.69 -18.40 -20.91
N ALA A 289 32.39 -18.14 -21.01
CA ALA A 289 31.35 -19.14 -20.77
C ALA A 289 31.50 -20.35 -21.71
N ALA A 290 31.71 -20.13 -23.01
CA ALA A 290 31.92 -21.21 -23.97
C ALA A 290 33.17 -22.05 -23.64
N ARG A 291 34.27 -21.40 -23.24
CA ARG A 291 35.49 -22.08 -22.80
C ARG A 291 35.25 -22.96 -21.58
N LEU A 292 34.49 -22.44 -20.60
CA LEU A 292 34.14 -23.19 -19.39
C LEU A 292 33.21 -24.35 -19.70
N ASP A 293 32.24 -24.17 -20.60
CA ASP A 293 31.35 -25.24 -21.05
C ASP A 293 32.14 -26.37 -21.73
N GLU A 294 33.09 -26.05 -22.62
CA GLU A 294 33.99 -27.05 -23.21
C GLU A 294 34.81 -27.78 -22.15
N ALA A 295 35.34 -27.07 -21.15
CA ALA A 295 36.09 -27.67 -20.06
C ALA A 295 35.22 -28.60 -19.20
N ILE A 296 33.97 -28.22 -18.92
CA ILE A 296 32.99 -29.06 -18.22
C ILE A 296 32.75 -30.35 -18.99
N TRP A 297 32.47 -30.27 -20.29
CA TRP A 297 32.24 -31.45 -21.12
C TRP A 297 33.45 -32.37 -21.20
N LYS A 298 34.64 -31.80 -21.34
CA LYS A 298 35.90 -32.57 -21.32
C LYS A 298 36.08 -33.33 -20.00
N ASN A 299 35.76 -32.70 -18.88
CA ASN A 299 35.84 -33.33 -17.56
C ASN A 299 34.77 -34.41 -17.36
N LEU A 300 33.53 -34.18 -17.79
CA LEU A 300 32.45 -35.18 -17.72
C LEU A 300 32.77 -36.43 -18.57
N LYS A 301 33.33 -36.23 -19.75
CA LYS A 301 33.83 -37.31 -20.61
C LYS A 301 34.95 -38.11 -19.94
N ALA A 302 35.90 -37.45 -19.27
CA ALA A 302 36.95 -38.12 -18.50
C ALA A 302 36.41 -38.93 -17.31
N LEU A 303 35.26 -38.53 -16.76
CA LEU A 303 34.57 -39.23 -15.67
C LEU A 303 33.60 -40.33 -16.15
N GLY A 304 33.51 -40.57 -17.46
CA GLY A 304 32.71 -41.66 -18.04
C GLY A 304 31.22 -41.32 -18.27
N TYR A 305 30.84 -40.04 -18.22
CA TYR A 305 29.48 -39.58 -18.49
C TYR A 305 29.35 -38.97 -19.90
N ASP A 306 29.71 -39.74 -20.93
CA ASP A 306 29.41 -39.39 -22.34
C ASP A 306 27.98 -39.88 -22.67
N ALA A 307 27.08 -38.98 -23.06
CA ALA A 307 25.82 -39.30 -23.73
C ALA A 307 25.93 -38.92 -25.21
#